data_AF-A0A9P0U1D9-F1
#
_entry.id   AF-A0A9P0U1D9-F1
#
_cell.length_a   1.000
_cell.length_b   1.000
_cell.length_c   1.000
_cell.angle_alpha   90.00
_cell.angle_beta   90.00
_cell.angle_gamma   90.00
#
_symmetry.space_group_name_H-M   'P 1'
#
loop_
_entity.id
_entity.type
_entity.pdbx_description
1 polymer ?
#
loop_
_entity_poly.entity_id
_entity_poly.type
_entity_poly.pdbx_seq_one_letter_code
_entity_poly.pdbx_strand_id
1 'polypeptide(L)'
;MAKEGGVIKYDPNTEAFQMRAQWKKVDICRKQWFDQWSWLLDERKQTLQESEAIRQAVSDALPRAVTKSETTKSLKPVPITSTGVIGWLAAKPDCQLEIYTSWLTKIPVRLPDTWDDKNYLG
;
A
#
# COMPACT_ATOMS: atom_id res chain seq x y z
N MET A 1 54.46 -42.81 -1.65
CA MET A 1 53.78 -43.86 -2.45
C MET A 1 52.29 -43.54 -2.45
N ALA A 2 51.85 -42.68 -3.38
CA ALA A 2 50.44 -42.37 -3.56
C ALA A 2 49.74 -43.63 -4.07
N LYS A 3 48.74 -44.15 -3.34
CA LYS A 3 47.90 -45.22 -3.86
C LYS A 3 47.10 -44.63 -5.02
N GLU A 4 47.41 -45.12 -6.20
CA GLU A 4 46.75 -44.79 -7.45
C GLU A 4 45.23 -44.87 -7.29
N GLY A 5 44.55 -43.85 -7.83
CA GLY A 5 43.10 -43.80 -7.92
C GLY A 5 42.59 -45.01 -8.67
N GLY A 6 42.09 -46.00 -7.93
CA GLY A 6 41.32 -47.09 -8.51
C GLY A 6 40.15 -46.48 -9.26
N VAL A 7 40.09 -46.72 -10.57
CA VAL A 7 38.94 -46.36 -11.41
C VAL A 7 37.70 -46.91 -10.73
N ILE A 8 36.84 -46.02 -10.23
CA ILE A 8 35.54 -46.38 -9.67
C ILE A 8 34.76 -46.95 -10.85
N LYS A 9 34.73 -48.28 -10.97
CA LYS A 9 33.93 -48.94 -11.99
C LYS A 9 32.47 -48.59 -11.71
N TYR A 10 31.83 -47.96 -12.69
CA TYR A 10 30.41 -47.68 -12.69
C TYR A 10 29.65 -48.99 -12.50
N ASP A 11 29.00 -49.16 -11.35
CA ASP A 11 28.07 -50.26 -11.10
C ASP A 11 26.64 -49.68 -11.08
N PRO A 12 25.82 -49.96 -12.11
CA PRO A 12 24.47 -49.44 -12.23
C PRO A 12 23.59 -49.75 -11.01
N ASN A 13 23.89 -50.83 -10.30
CA ASN A 13 23.12 -51.21 -9.11
C ASN A 13 23.42 -50.28 -7.94
N THR A 14 24.68 -49.88 -7.73
CA THR A 14 25.05 -48.98 -6.64
C THR A 14 24.45 -47.59 -6.83
N GLU A 15 24.40 -47.07 -8.06
CA GLU A 15 23.70 -45.81 -8.35
C GLU A 15 22.20 -45.91 -8.10
N ALA A 16 21.56 -47.01 -8.55
CA ALA A 16 20.14 -47.22 -8.28
C ALA A 16 19.83 -47.33 -6.77
N PHE A 17 20.74 -47.86 -5.95
CA PHE A 17 20.60 -47.86 -4.49
C PHE A 17 20.83 -46.46 -3.89
N GLN A 18 21.84 -45.72 -4.35
CA GLN A 18 22.09 -44.35 -3.89
C GLN A 18 20.94 -43.41 -4.24
N MET A 19 20.41 -43.51 -5.45
CA MET A 19 19.22 -42.76 -5.89
C MET A 19 18.03 -43.10 -5.00
N ARG A 20 17.72 -44.38 -4.77
CA ARG A 20 16.63 -44.79 -3.87
C ARG A 20 16.81 -44.29 -2.43
N ALA A 21 18.05 -44.28 -1.92
CA ALA A 21 18.36 -43.73 -0.61
C ALA A 21 18.15 -42.20 -0.55
N GLN A 22 18.52 -41.47 -1.61
CA GLN A 22 18.27 -40.04 -1.73
C GLN A 22 16.76 -39.73 -1.78
N TRP A 23 15.99 -40.47 -2.58
CA TRP A 23 14.53 -40.33 -2.63
C TRP A 23 13.89 -40.52 -1.26
N LYS A 24 14.30 -41.57 -0.52
CA LYS A 24 13.81 -41.78 0.85
C LYS A 24 14.17 -40.62 1.80
N LYS A 25 15.38 -40.04 1.68
CA LYS A 25 15.77 -38.87 2.47
C LYS A 25 14.90 -37.66 2.14
N VAL A 26 14.62 -37.41 0.86
CA VAL A 26 13.73 -36.32 0.43
C VAL A 26 12.33 -36.48 1.02
N ASP A 27 11.77 -37.69 0.98
CA ASP A 27 10.45 -37.97 1.55
C ASP A 27 10.42 -37.76 3.07
N ILE A 28 11.47 -38.18 3.78
CA ILE A 28 11.60 -37.95 5.23
C ILE A 28 11.70 -36.46 5.53
N CYS A 29 12.52 -35.71 4.80
CA CYS A 29 12.65 -34.26 4.97
C CYS A 29 11.33 -33.54 4.70
N ARG A 30 10.57 -33.96 3.69
CA ARG A 30 9.23 -33.41 3.41
C ARG A 30 8.25 -33.64 4.56
N LYS A 31 8.24 -34.85 5.12
CA LYS A 31 7.40 -35.18 6.28
C LYS A 31 7.80 -34.37 7.50
N GLN A 32 9.10 -34.34 7.83
CA GLN A 32 9.61 -33.55 8.96
C GLN A 32 9.31 -32.06 8.81
N TRP A 33 9.46 -31.52 7.61
CA TRP A 33 9.12 -30.13 7.34
C TRP A 33 7.62 -29.88 7.56
N PHE A 34 6.77 -30.77 7.05
CA PHE A 34 5.33 -30.66 7.24
C PHE A 34 4.97 -30.75 8.73
N ASP A 35 5.49 -31.72 9.46
CA ASP A 35 5.18 -31.89 10.89
C ASP A 35 5.66 -30.70 11.74
N GLN A 36 6.82 -30.12 11.41
CA GLN A 36 7.38 -29.00 12.17
C GLN A 36 6.78 -27.64 11.83
N TRP A 37 6.33 -27.44 10.58
CA TRP A 37 6.00 -26.10 10.07
C TRP A 37 4.58 -25.98 9.51
N SER A 38 3.81 -27.06 9.42
CA SER A 38 2.42 -27.00 8.93
C SER A 38 1.54 -26.07 9.76
N TRP A 39 1.74 -26.04 11.07
CA TRP A 39 0.97 -25.20 12.00
C TRP A 39 1.10 -23.70 11.70
N LEU A 40 2.24 -23.23 11.14
CA LEU A 40 2.41 -21.83 10.73
C LEU A 40 1.42 -21.44 9.62
N LEU A 41 1.05 -22.38 8.75
CA LEU A 41 0.07 -22.11 7.70
C LEU A 41 -1.32 -21.91 8.29
N ASP A 42 -1.65 -22.63 9.37
CA ASP A 42 -2.93 -22.49 10.04
C ASP A 42 -2.97 -21.24 10.91
N GLU A 43 -1.87 -20.90 11.60
CA GLU A 43 -1.73 -19.62 12.31
C GLU A 43 -1.83 -18.43 11.36
N ARG A 44 -1.20 -18.50 10.18
CA ARG A 44 -1.34 -17.47 9.13
C ARG A 44 -2.80 -17.30 8.70
N LYS A 45 -3.55 -18.38 8.53
CA LYS A 45 -4.98 -18.30 8.15
C LYS A 45 -5.80 -17.65 9.26
N GLN A 46 -5.57 -18.04 10.52
CA GLN A 46 -6.28 -17.47 11.67
C GLN A 46 -6.02 -15.98 11.81
N THR A 47 -4.75 -15.57 11.80
CA THR A 47 -4.36 -14.15 11.89
C THR A 47 -4.92 -13.30 10.74
N LEU A 48 -4.97 -13.86 9.53
CA LEU A 48 -5.59 -13.19 8.38
C LEU A 48 -7.10 -12.99 8.62
N GLN A 49 -7.81 -14.03 9.04
CA GLN A 49 -9.25 -13.95 9.36
C GLN A 49 -9.54 -12.91 10.45
N GLU A 50 -8.75 -12.89 11.52
CA GLU A 50 -8.87 -11.90 12.60
C GLU A 50 -8.64 -10.48 12.09
N SER A 51 -7.61 -10.28 11.26
CA SER A 51 -7.32 -8.96 10.67
C SER A 51 -8.44 -8.46 9.76
N GLU A 52 -9.06 -9.36 8.98
CA GLU A 52 -10.20 -9.03 8.13
C GLU A 52 -11.44 -8.71 8.95
N ALA A 53 -11.70 -9.46 10.02
CA ALA A 53 -12.81 -9.19 10.94
C ALA A 53 -12.65 -7.81 11.61
N ILE A 54 -11.43 -7.45 12.05
CA ILE A 54 -11.14 -6.11 12.60
C ILE A 54 -11.40 -5.04 11.53
N ARG A 55 -10.93 -5.25 10.29
CA ARG A 55 -11.12 -4.30 9.20
C ARG A 55 -12.60 -4.07 8.87
N GLN A 56 -13.39 -5.14 8.88
CA GLN A 56 -14.84 -5.08 8.67
C GLN A 56 -15.53 -4.35 9.82
N ALA A 57 -15.22 -4.71 11.08
CA ALA A 57 -15.78 -4.04 12.25
C ALA A 57 -15.46 -2.53 12.26
N VAL A 58 -14.23 -2.15 11.88
CA VAL A 58 -13.85 -0.74 11.72
C VAL A 58 -14.61 -0.09 10.56
N SER A 59 -14.76 -0.77 9.43
CA SER A 59 -15.54 -0.24 8.29
C SER A 59 -17.02 -0.06 8.62
N ASP A 60 -17.58 -0.87 9.51
CA ASP A 60 -18.98 -0.80 9.92
C ASP A 60 -19.20 0.24 11.04
N ALA A 61 -18.22 0.38 11.94
CA ALA A 61 -18.26 1.36 13.03
C ALA A 61 -17.91 2.78 12.57
N LEU A 62 -17.07 2.93 11.55
CA LEU A 62 -16.84 4.22 10.94
C LEU A 62 -18.14 4.65 10.25
N PRO A 63 -18.68 5.84 10.58
CA PRO A 63 -19.75 6.40 9.78
C PRO A 63 -19.18 6.52 8.37
N ARG A 64 -19.64 5.67 7.45
CA ARG A 64 -19.43 5.86 6.02
C ARG A 64 -19.80 7.29 5.80
N ALA A 65 -18.80 8.15 5.55
CA ALA A 65 -19.03 9.57 5.38
C ALA A 65 -20.14 9.62 4.34
N VAL A 66 -21.35 9.99 4.81
CA VAL A 66 -22.54 10.12 3.97
C VAL A 66 -22.00 10.92 2.82
N THR A 67 -21.91 10.29 1.64
CA THR A 67 -21.57 10.97 0.41
C THR A 67 -22.54 12.11 0.42
N LYS A 68 -22.05 13.31 0.77
CA LYS A 68 -22.88 14.51 0.84
C LYS A 68 -23.58 14.46 -0.48
N SER A 69 -24.89 14.23 -0.45
CA SER A 69 -25.68 14.14 -1.67
C SER A 69 -25.23 15.34 -2.47
N GLU A 70 -24.68 15.09 -3.65
CA GLU A 70 -24.35 16.16 -4.56
C GLU A 70 -25.69 16.85 -4.79
N THR A 71 -25.93 17.89 -4.01
CA THR A 71 -26.96 18.87 -4.29
C THR A 71 -26.57 19.33 -5.67
N THR A 72 -27.38 18.93 -6.65
CA THR A 72 -27.27 19.34 -8.03
C THR A 72 -27.29 20.85 -8.02
N LYS A 73 -26.10 21.46 -7.91
CA LYS A 73 -25.92 22.89 -7.97
C LYS A 73 -26.32 23.28 -9.38
N SER A 74 -27.55 23.76 -9.49
CA SER A 74 -28.09 24.24 -10.75
C SER A 74 -27.23 25.41 -11.21
N LEU A 75 -26.59 25.26 -12.37
CA LEU A 75 -25.90 26.31 -13.12
C LEU A 75 -26.92 27.26 -13.74
N LYS A 76 -27.84 27.83 -12.94
CA LYS A 76 -28.60 28.97 -13.43
C LYS A 76 -27.59 30.09 -13.69
N PRO A 77 -27.62 30.73 -14.87
CA PRO A 77 -26.65 31.75 -15.21
C PRO A 77 -26.72 32.87 -14.16
N VAL A 78 -25.55 33.28 -13.70
CA VAL A 78 -25.36 34.46 -12.86
C VAL A 78 -26.17 35.61 -13.46
N PRO A 79 -27.02 36.31 -12.69
CA PRO A 79 -27.76 37.44 -13.21
C PRO A 79 -26.75 38.51 -13.64
N ILE A 80 -26.78 38.87 -14.92
CA ILE A 80 -25.96 39.94 -15.48
C ILE A 80 -26.56 41.25 -14.97
N THR A 81 -25.93 41.85 -13.97
CA THR A 81 -26.28 43.20 -13.50
C THR A 81 -25.44 44.23 -14.25
N SER A 82 -26.06 45.35 -14.64
CA SER A 82 -25.43 46.44 -15.39
C SER A 82 -24.29 47.15 -14.64
N THR A 83 -24.11 46.84 -13.36
CA THR A 83 -23.10 47.42 -12.47
C THR A 83 -21.99 46.44 -12.09
N GLY A 84 -22.06 45.17 -12.50
CA GLY A 84 -21.08 44.14 -12.13
C GLY A 84 -21.07 43.76 -10.65
N VAL A 85 -21.96 44.33 -9.82
CA VAL A 85 -22.05 44.06 -8.38
C VAL A 85 -23.23 43.14 -8.10
N ILE A 86 -22.95 41.98 -7.52
CA ILE A 86 -23.96 41.04 -7.04
C ILE A 86 -24.26 41.42 -5.58
N GLY A 87 -25.32 42.22 -5.40
CA GLY A 87 -25.60 42.93 -4.14
C GLY A 87 -25.72 42.07 -2.88
N TRP A 88 -25.99 40.77 -2.98
CA TRP A 88 -26.06 39.90 -1.80
C TRP A 88 -24.70 39.31 -1.37
N LEU A 89 -23.73 39.25 -2.28
CA LEU A 89 -22.36 38.77 -2.01
C LEU A 89 -21.44 39.89 -1.56
N ALA A 90 -21.62 41.11 -2.09
CA ALA A 90 -20.82 42.29 -1.70
C ALA A 90 -21.11 42.80 -0.27
N ALA A 91 -22.24 42.41 0.32
CA ALA A 91 -22.66 42.84 1.65
C ALA A 91 -21.98 42.08 2.80
N LYS A 92 -21.25 40.99 2.51
CA LYS A 92 -20.53 40.21 3.51
C LYS A 92 -19.02 40.46 3.41
N PRO A 93 -18.37 41.02 4.44
CA PRO A 93 -16.93 41.27 4.42
C PRO A 93 -16.11 39.98 4.24
N ASP A 94 -16.63 38.84 4.73
CA ASP A 94 -16.01 37.52 4.57
C ASP A 94 -16.11 36.96 3.13
N CYS A 95 -16.90 37.59 2.27
CA CYS A 95 -17.15 37.17 0.89
C CYS A 95 -16.52 38.12 -0.14
N GLN A 96 -15.49 38.88 0.24
CA GLN A 96 -14.60 39.49 -0.74
C GLN A 96 -13.98 38.35 -1.56
N LEU A 97 -14.56 38.11 -2.73
CA LEU A 97 -14.01 37.20 -3.71
C LEU A 97 -12.73 37.86 -4.21
N GLU A 98 -11.59 37.40 -3.68
CA GLU A 98 -10.32 37.58 -4.37
C GLU A 98 -10.54 37.11 -5.79
N ILE A 99 -10.33 38.01 -6.76
CA ILE A 99 -10.49 37.70 -8.16
C ILE A 99 -9.47 36.62 -8.47
N TYR A 100 -9.92 35.37 -8.52
CA TYR A 100 -9.08 34.23 -8.86
C TYR A 100 -8.59 34.46 -10.29
N THR A 101 -7.34 34.91 -10.41
CA THR A 101 -6.62 34.86 -11.68
C THR A 101 -6.52 33.40 -12.13
N SER A 102 -6.41 33.18 -13.44
CA SER A 102 -6.35 31.85 -14.04
C SER A 102 -5.32 30.96 -13.35
N TRP A 103 -5.76 29.75 -12.99
CA TRP A 103 -5.00 28.61 -12.44
C TRP A 103 -3.47 28.76 -12.47
N LEU A 104 -2.85 28.78 -11.29
CA LEU A 104 -1.40 28.68 -11.12
C LEU A 104 -0.91 27.39 -11.80
N THR A 105 -0.26 27.51 -12.95
CA THR A 105 0.34 26.37 -13.69
C THR A 105 1.60 25.83 -13.01
N LYS A 106 2.09 26.51 -11.97
CA LYS A 106 3.24 26.09 -11.19
C LYS A 106 2.76 25.51 -9.86
N ILE A 107 3.21 24.28 -9.57
CA ILE A 107 3.06 23.66 -8.26
C ILE A 107 3.59 24.65 -7.22
N PRO A 108 2.83 25.00 -6.17
CA PRO A 108 3.35 25.85 -5.11
C PRO A 108 4.49 25.09 -4.45
N VAL A 109 5.72 25.53 -4.74
CA VAL A 109 6.91 25.05 -4.04
C VAL A 109 6.76 25.51 -2.61
N ARG A 110 6.90 24.58 -1.66
CA ARG A 110 6.90 24.87 -0.22
C ARG A 110 7.82 26.08 0.01
N LEU A 111 7.30 27.12 0.63
CA LEU A 111 8.13 28.23 1.10
C LEU A 111 9.15 27.65 2.09
N PRO A 112 10.45 27.96 1.97
CA PRO A 112 11.45 27.48 2.92
C PRO A 112 11.05 27.95 4.31
N ASP A 113 11.12 27.04 5.28
CA ASP A 113 10.84 27.41 6.66
C ASP A 113 11.92 28.38 7.15
N THR A 114 11.64 29.15 8.20
CA THR A 114 12.62 30.11 8.72
C THR A 114 13.94 29.44 9.11
N TRP A 115 13.90 28.18 9.58
CA TRP A 115 15.08 27.39 9.94
C TRP A 115 15.85 26.79 8.75
N ASP A 116 15.33 26.87 7.53
CA ASP A 116 16.03 26.44 6.32
C ASP A 116 16.98 27.53 5.78
N ASP A 117 16.92 28.75 6.35
CA ASP A 117 17.85 29.82 6.01
C ASP A 117 19.23 29.53 6.60
N LYS A 118 20.27 29.58 5.77
CA LYS A 118 21.66 29.33 6.19
C LYS A 118 22.14 30.34 7.23
N ASN A 119 21.48 31.50 7.28
CA ASN A 119 21.78 32.56 8.23
C ASN A 119 20.84 32.55 9.45
N TYR A 120 19.97 31.53 9.60
CA TYR A 120 18.99 31.49 10.70
C TYR A 120 19.63 31.42 12.09
N LEU A 121 20.87 30.95 12.19
CA LEU A 121 21.65 30.91 13.42
C LEU A 121 22.92 31.76 13.39
N GLY A 122 23.08 32.67 12.42
CA GLY A 122 24.25 33.56 12.32
C GLY A 122 24.35 34.34 11.02
#